data_AF-A0A7C6DZ93-F1
#
_entry.id   AF-A0A7C6DZ93-F1
#
_cell.length_a   1.000
_cell.length_b   1.000
_cell.length_c   1.000
_cell.angle_alpha   90.00
_cell.angle_beta   90.00
_cell.angle_gamma   90.00
#
_symmetry.space_group_name_H-M   'P 1'
#
loop_
_entity.id
_entity.type
_entity.pdbx_description
1 polymer ?
#
loop_
_entity_poly.entity_id
_entity_poly.type
_entity_poly.pdbx_seq_one_letter_code
_entity_poly.pdbx_strand_id
1 'polypeptide(L)'
;MTFLLALLLALSFTNSQAQDNDPLCSAEFARMIVEQQASELNLNTEKPKKVRILIAVADFLWDLDQPAARKYFAEARRTAIEFREELKSKPKSNDSGFNLEPDYEMTVISAIAKRDPKWAEAIFREILNKAVDDKGTNSDDDLTFLRLNALLSIASANAGTNPDLSLKLFRLAIANFRLDNPWVYALFDAAKQNRAVANLAAIELLQKNSDADLSQLLYVSHFALGLPNGLGYSRAQIGITIDENFTVDPQVRDTFLNIFLSRAENYLSNPANITRQPGTNSFEIIAIYSALEALQPMLPSLPAEIQRRVAIAKMRASSFMAKSD
;
A
#
# COMPACT_ATOMS: atom_id res chain seq x y z
N MET A 1 0.78 -27.25 27.05
CA MET A 1 0.36 -26.74 28.37
C MET A 1 -0.72 -25.70 28.14
N THR A 2 -1.95 -26.12 28.40
CA THR A 2 -3.22 -25.40 28.31
C THR A 2 -3.33 -24.35 29.41
N PHE A 3 -3.36 -23.07 29.06
CA PHE A 3 -3.82 -21.99 29.93
C PHE A 3 -4.70 -21.04 29.11
N LEU A 4 -5.97 -21.41 28.97
CA LEU A 4 -7.03 -20.60 28.40
C LEU A 4 -8.34 -21.24 28.87
N LEU A 5 -8.98 -20.63 29.87
CA LEU A 5 -10.43 -20.58 30.13
C LEU A 5 -10.65 -20.34 31.63
N ALA A 6 -10.66 -19.08 32.05
CA ALA A 6 -11.32 -18.65 33.28
C ALA A 6 -11.48 -17.12 33.29
N LEU A 7 -12.22 -16.55 32.33
CA LEU A 7 -12.84 -15.22 32.53
C LEU A 7 -13.96 -14.98 31.51
N LEU A 8 -14.95 -15.89 31.52
CA LEU A 8 -16.18 -15.75 30.76
C LEU A 8 -17.32 -16.18 31.69
N LEU A 9 -17.64 -15.36 32.69
CA LEU A 9 -18.85 -15.51 33.49
C LEU A 9 -19.24 -14.14 34.08
N ALA A 10 -20.50 -13.79 33.84
CA ALA A 10 -21.27 -12.66 34.39
C ALA A 10 -21.21 -11.32 33.62
N LEU A 11 -21.99 -11.23 32.54
CA LEU A 11 -22.75 -10.01 32.23
C LEU A 11 -24.23 -10.38 32.09
N SER A 12 -24.89 -10.51 33.23
CA SER A 12 -26.35 -10.40 33.31
C SER A 12 -26.67 -8.90 33.33
N PHE A 13 -27.19 -8.38 32.21
CA PHE A 13 -27.65 -7.00 32.12
C PHE A 13 -28.86 -6.78 33.04
N THR A 14 -28.61 -6.17 34.19
CA THR A 14 -29.64 -5.46 34.95
C THR A 14 -29.33 -3.98 34.86
N ASN A 15 -30.25 -3.23 34.26
CA ASN A 15 -30.26 -1.77 34.21
C ASN A 15 -30.43 -1.23 35.63
N SER A 16 -29.31 -0.97 36.31
CA SER A 16 -29.27 -0.07 37.46
C SER A 16 -28.41 1.12 37.08
N GLN A 17 -29.07 2.25 36.81
CA GLN A 17 -28.44 3.55 36.94
C GLN A 17 -28.17 3.80 38.43
N ALA A 18 -27.03 3.32 38.90
CA ALA A 18 -26.45 3.72 40.17
C ALA A 18 -25.08 4.31 39.86
N GLN A 19 -24.83 5.54 40.32
CA GLN A 19 -23.49 6.08 40.47
C GLN A 19 -22.78 5.25 41.54
N ASP A 20 -22.27 4.08 41.15
CA ASP A 20 -21.47 3.23 42.02
C ASP A 20 -19.99 3.57 41.79
N ASN A 21 -19.41 4.28 42.77
CA ASN A 21 -17.98 4.40 42.95
C ASN A 21 -17.43 3.06 43.46
N ASP A 22 -17.59 1.97 42.70
CA ASP A 22 -16.92 0.72 43.02
C ASP A 22 -15.42 0.91 42.70
N PRO A 23 -14.52 0.92 43.71
CA PRO A 23 -13.09 1.13 43.48
C PRO A 23 -12.47 0.03 42.61
N LEU A 24 -13.14 -1.10 42.41
CA LEU A 24 -12.71 -2.18 41.51
C LEU A 24 -13.07 -1.93 40.05
N CYS A 25 -14.00 -1.02 39.76
CA CYS A 25 -14.39 -0.62 38.40
C CYS A 25 -13.84 0.77 38.01
N SER A 26 -12.69 1.17 38.57
CA SER A 26 -12.04 2.44 38.23
C SER A 26 -11.07 2.32 37.05
N ALA A 27 -10.86 3.44 36.36
CA ALA A 27 -9.85 3.55 35.30
C ALA A 27 -8.44 3.29 35.85
N GLU A 28 -8.14 3.73 37.09
CA GLU A 28 -6.83 3.47 37.71
C GLU A 28 -6.61 1.97 37.96
N PHE A 29 -7.64 1.26 38.42
CA PHE A 29 -7.55 -0.18 38.67
C PHE A 29 -7.36 -0.94 37.35
N ALA A 30 -8.12 -0.59 36.31
CA ALA A 30 -7.96 -1.19 34.99
C ALA A 30 -6.56 -0.96 34.40
N ARG A 31 -6.00 0.25 34.53
CA ARG A 31 -4.61 0.55 34.14
C ARG A 31 -3.63 -0.35 34.90
N MET A 32 -3.76 -0.41 36.23
CA MET A 32 -2.87 -1.20 37.07
C MET A 32 -2.86 -2.68 36.69
N ILE A 33 -4.03 -3.28 36.43
CA ILE A 33 -4.13 -4.69 36.03
C ILE A 33 -3.46 -4.92 34.67
N VAL A 34 -3.68 -4.05 33.69
CA VAL A 34 -3.09 -4.17 32.36
C VAL A 34 -1.56 -3.98 32.42
N GLU A 35 -1.07 -3.00 33.17
CA GLU A 35 0.36 -2.79 33.38
C GLU A 35 1.02 -3.98 34.09
N GLN A 36 0.36 -4.55 35.09
CA GLN A 36 0.83 -5.75 35.78
C GLN A 36 0.92 -6.93 34.80
N GLN A 37 -0.14 -7.20 34.04
CA GLN A 37 -0.14 -8.26 33.02
C GLN A 37 0.94 -8.05 31.95
N ALA A 38 1.18 -6.80 31.55
CA ALA A 38 2.25 -6.46 30.62
C ALA A 38 3.64 -6.69 31.25
N SER A 39 3.81 -6.40 32.54
CA SER A 39 5.08 -6.63 33.27
C SER A 39 5.38 -8.13 33.46
N GLU A 40 4.34 -8.97 33.53
CA GLU A 40 4.43 -10.42 33.64
C GLU A 40 4.75 -11.10 32.29
N LEU A 41 4.84 -10.35 31.18
CA LEU A 41 5.35 -10.85 29.91
C LEU A 41 6.82 -11.28 30.06
N ASN A 42 7.00 -12.54 30.45
CA ASN A 42 8.30 -13.16 30.65
C ASN A 42 9.20 -13.07 29.42
N LEU A 43 10.51 -13.11 29.67
CA LEU A 43 11.59 -13.24 28.67
C LEU A 43 11.39 -14.39 27.67
N ASN A 44 10.59 -15.41 28.04
CA ASN A 44 10.34 -16.61 27.23
C ASN A 44 9.16 -16.45 26.24
N THR A 45 8.48 -15.29 26.23
CA THR A 45 7.41 -15.03 25.26
C THR A 45 8.02 -14.83 23.88
N GLU A 46 7.55 -15.59 22.89
CA GLU A 46 7.97 -15.41 21.49
C GLU A 46 7.77 -13.96 21.04
N LYS A 47 8.79 -13.37 20.40
CA LYS A 47 8.78 -11.94 20.01
C LYS A 47 7.53 -11.52 19.22
N PRO A 48 7.05 -12.28 18.22
CA PRO A 48 5.79 -11.98 17.53
C PRO A 48 4.59 -11.80 18.46
N LYS A 49 4.45 -12.72 19.43
CA LYS A 49 3.37 -12.68 20.41
C LYS A 49 3.55 -11.50 21.36
N LYS A 50 4.78 -11.22 21.81
CA LYS A 50 5.10 -10.07 22.64
C LYS A 50 4.72 -8.75 21.95
N VAL A 51 5.07 -8.58 20.68
CA VAL A 51 4.70 -7.37 19.90
C VAL A 51 3.18 -7.15 19.89
N ARG A 52 2.39 -8.19 19.60
CA ARG A 52 0.92 -8.07 19.54
C ARG A 52 0.31 -7.69 20.88
N ILE A 53 0.82 -8.27 21.98
CA ILE A 53 0.34 -7.93 23.33
C ILE A 53 0.70 -6.49 23.68
N LEU A 54 1.94 -6.05 23.40
CA LEU A 54 2.35 -4.66 23.66
C LEU A 54 1.52 -3.65 22.86
N ILE A 55 1.18 -3.95 21.60
CA ILE A 55 0.25 -3.13 20.80
C ILE A 55 -1.12 -3.05 21.49
N ALA A 56 -1.70 -4.19 21.91
CA ALA A 56 -3.01 -4.23 22.55
C ALA A 56 -3.04 -3.46 23.88
N VAL A 57 -1.98 -3.59 24.69
CA VAL A 57 -1.78 -2.83 25.93
C VAL A 57 -1.71 -1.34 25.63
N ALA A 58 -0.90 -0.93 24.64
CA ALA A 58 -0.77 0.46 24.25
C ALA A 58 -2.10 1.04 23.73
N ASP A 59 -2.83 0.28 22.93
CA ASP A 59 -4.14 0.69 22.42
C ASP A 59 -5.18 0.86 23.53
N PHE A 60 -5.17 -0.02 24.55
CA PHE A 60 -6.02 0.10 25.72
C PHE A 60 -5.67 1.32 26.56
N LEU A 61 -4.37 1.53 26.82
CA LEU A 61 -3.89 2.64 27.65
C LEU A 61 -3.98 3.99 26.94
N TRP A 62 -4.19 4.04 25.62
CA TRP A 62 -4.17 5.30 24.87
C TRP A 62 -5.10 6.36 25.45
N ASP A 63 -6.32 5.97 25.82
CA ASP A 63 -7.34 6.88 26.32
C ASP A 63 -7.23 7.12 27.84
N LEU A 64 -6.40 6.35 28.55
CA LEU A 64 -6.20 6.41 30.02
C LEU A 64 -4.89 7.10 30.43
N ASP A 65 -3.79 6.79 29.73
CA ASP A 65 -2.43 7.24 30.00
C ASP A 65 -1.59 7.22 28.71
N GLN A 66 -1.71 8.30 27.91
CA GLN A 66 -0.98 8.42 26.65
C GLN A 66 0.55 8.28 26.79
N PRO A 67 1.22 8.87 27.82
CA PRO A 67 2.64 8.63 28.04
C PRO A 67 3.00 7.15 28.23
N ALA A 68 2.21 6.39 29.01
CA ALA A 68 2.42 4.95 29.17
C ALA A 68 2.18 4.19 27.86
N ALA A 69 1.10 4.49 27.14
CA ALA A 69 0.80 3.88 25.84
C ALA A 69 1.94 4.09 24.83
N ARG A 70 2.51 5.30 24.75
CA ARG A 70 3.68 5.60 23.91
C ARG A 70 4.89 4.75 24.28
N LYS A 71 5.14 4.48 25.57
CA LYS A 71 6.24 3.60 26.00
C LYS A 71 6.02 2.17 25.50
N TYR A 72 4.81 1.63 25.62
CA TYR A 72 4.48 0.30 25.14
C TYR A 72 4.57 0.18 23.60
N PHE A 73 4.09 1.18 22.86
CA PHE A 73 4.30 1.24 21.41
C PHE A 73 5.79 1.29 21.03
N ALA A 74 6.60 2.08 21.75
CA ALA A 74 8.04 2.16 21.51
C ALA A 74 8.73 0.82 21.82
N GLU A 75 8.35 0.14 22.90
CA GLU A 75 8.85 -1.20 23.21
C GLU A 75 8.44 -2.22 22.15
N ALA A 76 7.18 -2.21 21.71
CA ALA A 76 6.66 -3.08 20.66
C ALA A 76 7.49 -2.91 19.38
N ARG A 77 7.76 -1.66 18.98
CA ARG A 77 8.58 -1.36 17.81
C ARG A 77 10.00 -1.90 17.98
N ARG A 78 10.64 -1.65 19.12
CA ARG A 78 11.98 -2.15 19.41
C ARG A 78 12.04 -3.68 19.30
N THR A 79 11.10 -4.38 19.93
CA THR A 79 11.01 -5.86 19.86
C THR A 79 10.78 -6.34 18.43
N ALA A 80 9.98 -5.64 17.63
CA ALA A 80 9.76 -5.97 16.23
C ALA A 80 11.04 -5.78 15.37
N ILE A 81 11.78 -4.69 15.59
CA ILE A 81 13.07 -4.46 14.92
C ILE A 81 14.06 -5.57 15.29
N GLU A 82 14.20 -5.92 16.56
CA GLU A 82 15.08 -7.00 16.99
C GLU A 82 14.69 -8.34 16.37
N PHE A 83 13.39 -8.66 16.30
CA PHE A 83 12.91 -9.88 15.65
C PHE A 83 13.29 -9.93 14.16
N ARG A 84 13.18 -8.80 13.45
CA ARG A 84 13.63 -8.72 12.05
C ARG A 84 15.13 -8.98 11.90
N GLU A 85 15.96 -8.40 12.75
CA GLU A 85 17.41 -8.64 12.70
C GLU A 85 17.76 -10.10 13.04
N GLU A 86 17.00 -10.75 13.93
CA GLU A 86 17.11 -12.18 14.18
C GLU A 86 16.73 -13.03 12.96
N LEU A 87 15.70 -12.63 12.19
CA LEU A 87 15.34 -13.32 10.94
C LEU A 87 16.42 -13.17 9.87
N LYS A 88 17.05 -12.00 9.76
CA LYS A 88 18.15 -11.76 8.81
C LYS A 88 19.39 -12.60 9.11
N SER A 89 19.64 -12.89 10.40
CA SER A 89 20.82 -13.68 10.81
C SER A 89 20.61 -15.20 10.67
N LYS A 90 19.38 -15.66 10.47
CA LYS A 90 19.11 -17.08 10.19
C LYS A 90 19.48 -17.41 8.74
N PRO A 91 20.16 -18.54 8.48
CA PRO A 91 20.40 -18.99 7.12
C PRO A 91 19.06 -19.21 6.41
N LYS A 92 18.93 -18.65 5.20
CA LYS A 92 17.75 -18.89 4.35
C LYS A 92 17.63 -20.40 4.16
N SER A 93 16.56 -21.02 4.66
CA SER A 93 16.32 -22.43 4.39
C SER A 93 16.02 -22.60 2.89
N ASN A 94 16.45 -23.70 2.30
CA ASN A 94 16.14 -24.03 0.91
C ASN A 94 14.66 -24.39 0.68
N ASP A 95 13.84 -24.33 1.74
CA ASP A 95 12.40 -24.53 1.65
C ASP A 95 11.77 -23.26 1.08
N SER A 96 11.74 -23.23 -0.25
CA SER A 96 11.33 -22.15 -1.14
C SER A 96 9.82 -21.88 -1.15
N GLY A 97 9.17 -22.03 0.01
CA GLY A 97 7.83 -21.51 0.23
C GLY A 97 7.89 -20.00 0.47
N PHE A 98 7.03 -19.23 -0.21
CA PHE A 98 6.78 -17.81 0.07
C PHE A 98 6.13 -17.60 1.44
N ASN A 99 6.70 -18.12 2.53
CA ASN A 99 6.33 -17.75 3.88
C ASN A 99 6.98 -16.40 4.18
N LEU A 100 6.40 -15.34 3.61
CA LEU A 100 6.71 -13.97 3.99
C LEU A 100 6.25 -13.79 5.44
N GLU A 101 7.18 -13.91 6.38
CA GLU A 101 6.91 -13.62 7.79
C GLU A 101 6.41 -12.16 7.89
N PRO A 102 5.33 -11.88 8.65
CA PRO A 102 4.79 -10.53 8.74
C PRO A 102 5.83 -9.51 9.21
N ASP A 103 5.87 -8.33 8.58
CA ASP A 103 6.67 -7.21 9.08
C ASP A 103 5.99 -6.63 10.33
N TYR A 104 6.44 -7.11 11.50
CA TYR A 104 5.93 -6.65 12.79
C TYR A 104 6.26 -5.18 13.07
N GLU A 105 7.32 -4.60 12.50
CA GLU A 105 7.61 -3.18 12.67
C GLU A 105 6.49 -2.37 12.01
N MET A 106 6.09 -2.76 10.80
CA MET A 106 4.99 -2.12 10.08
C MET A 106 3.64 -2.33 10.74
N THR A 107 3.43 -3.47 11.38
CA THR A 107 2.23 -3.72 12.21
C THR A 107 2.16 -2.72 13.38
N VAL A 108 3.26 -2.48 14.07
CA VAL A 108 3.32 -1.50 15.17
C VAL A 108 3.07 -0.08 14.65
N ILE A 109 3.71 0.32 13.55
CA ILE A 109 3.53 1.67 12.98
C ILE A 109 2.08 1.88 12.53
N SER A 110 1.43 0.84 11.97
CA SER A 110 0.01 0.89 11.63
C SER A 110 -0.87 1.13 12.85
N ALA A 111 -0.56 0.50 13.99
CA ALA A 111 -1.28 0.73 15.24
C ALA A 111 -1.04 2.15 15.78
N ILE A 112 0.22 2.62 15.77
CA ILE A 112 0.56 4.00 16.13
C ILE A 112 -0.20 4.99 15.24
N ALA A 113 -0.29 4.77 13.93
CA ALA A 113 -0.94 5.69 12.99
C ALA A 113 -2.41 5.96 13.32
N LYS A 114 -3.11 4.98 13.91
CA LYS A 114 -4.52 5.14 14.35
C LYS A 114 -4.66 6.09 15.54
N ARG A 115 -3.59 6.25 16.34
CA ARG A 115 -3.60 6.95 17.63
C ARG A 115 -2.80 8.26 17.58
N ASP A 116 -1.60 8.22 17.01
CA ASP A 116 -0.73 9.36 16.73
C ASP A 116 -0.17 9.34 15.29
N PRO A 117 -0.96 9.87 14.33
CA PRO A 117 -0.56 10.08 12.94
C PRO A 117 0.80 10.76 12.75
N LYS A 118 1.11 11.77 13.56
CA LYS A 118 2.34 12.57 13.41
C LYS A 118 3.56 11.76 13.82
N TRP A 119 3.42 10.95 14.87
CA TRP A 119 4.49 10.05 15.30
C TRP A 119 4.73 8.93 14.29
N ALA A 120 3.67 8.32 13.76
CA ALA A 120 3.81 7.32 12.69
C ALA A 120 4.50 7.91 11.44
N GLU A 121 4.12 9.13 11.02
CA GLU A 121 4.78 9.85 9.92
C GLU A 121 6.28 10.04 10.19
N ALA A 122 6.64 10.44 11.41
CA ALA A 122 8.04 10.63 11.81
C ALA A 122 8.85 9.32 11.77
N ILE A 123 8.27 8.21 12.24
CA ILE A 123 8.90 6.88 12.16
C ILE A 123 9.12 6.46 10.71
N PHE A 124 8.14 6.68 9.82
CA PHE A 124 8.30 6.36 8.41
C PHE A 124 9.45 7.14 7.76
N ARG A 125 9.56 8.43 8.06
CA ARG A 125 10.67 9.26 7.57
C ARG A 125 12.01 8.73 8.08
N GLU A 126 12.09 8.31 9.34
CA GLU A 126 13.28 7.68 9.91
C GLU A 126 13.69 6.41 9.12
N ILE A 127 12.73 5.53 8.81
CA ILE A 127 12.97 4.29 8.05
C ILE A 127 13.47 4.59 6.64
N LEU A 128 12.84 5.54 5.96
CA LEU A 128 13.22 5.92 4.59
C LEU A 128 14.61 6.56 4.55
N ASN A 129 14.93 7.43 5.50
CA ASN A 129 16.26 8.05 5.57
C ASN A 129 17.35 6.99 5.77
N LYS A 130 17.14 6.02 6.66
CA LYS A 130 18.10 4.91 6.86
C LYS A 130 18.27 4.06 5.59
N ALA A 131 17.21 3.82 4.84
CA ALA A 131 17.28 3.08 3.58
C ALA A 131 18.10 3.80 2.49
N VAL A 132 18.16 5.14 2.52
CA VAL A 132 18.99 5.91 1.60
C VAL A 132 20.49 5.76 1.93
N ASP A 133 20.82 5.66 3.22
CA ASP A 133 22.20 5.52 3.69
C ASP A 133 22.76 4.10 3.44
N ASP A 134 21.90 3.08 3.45
CA ASP A 134 22.27 1.66 3.27
C ASP A 134 22.40 1.21 1.80
N LYS A 135 22.40 2.14 0.83
CA LYS A 135 22.49 1.86 -0.62
C LYS A 135 23.80 1.17 -1.02
N GLY A 136 23.86 -0.15 -0.89
CA GLY A 136 25.04 -0.94 -1.29
C GLY A 136 24.88 -2.45 -1.33
N THR A 137 23.72 -3.03 -0.99
CA THR A 137 23.53 -4.49 -0.98
C THR A 137 22.36 -4.93 -1.88
N ASN A 138 22.62 -5.84 -2.82
CA ASN A 138 21.65 -6.38 -3.80
C ASN A 138 20.51 -7.22 -3.17
N SER A 139 20.32 -7.18 -1.85
CA SER A 139 19.26 -7.92 -1.13
C SER A 139 18.04 -7.07 -0.80
N ASP A 140 17.92 -5.87 -1.38
CA ASP A 140 17.02 -4.82 -0.87
C ASP A 140 15.68 -4.69 -1.62
N ASP A 141 15.48 -5.40 -2.73
CA ASP A 141 14.24 -5.31 -3.52
C ASP A 141 13.02 -5.85 -2.76
N ASP A 142 13.14 -7.00 -2.08
CA ASP A 142 12.07 -7.58 -1.27
C ASP A 142 11.70 -6.68 -0.08
N LEU A 143 12.70 -6.09 0.57
CA LEU A 143 12.50 -5.16 1.69
C LEU A 143 11.87 -3.84 1.21
N THR A 144 12.28 -3.35 0.04
CA THR A 144 11.70 -2.17 -0.60
C THR A 144 10.22 -2.42 -0.93
N PHE A 145 9.91 -3.59 -1.49
CA PHE A 145 8.53 -4.00 -1.77
C PHE A 145 7.68 -4.11 -0.49
N LEU A 146 8.21 -4.74 0.56
CA LEU A 146 7.54 -4.84 1.86
C LEU A 146 7.24 -3.46 2.48
N ARG A 147 8.23 -2.56 2.45
CA ARG A 147 8.10 -1.19 2.95
C ARG A 147 7.07 -0.40 2.16
N LEU A 148 7.07 -0.52 0.82
CA LEU A 148 6.06 0.08 -0.03
C LEU A 148 4.67 -0.41 0.34
N ASN A 149 4.46 -1.73 0.41
CA ASN A 149 3.17 -2.32 0.75
C ASN A 149 2.68 -1.87 2.12
N ALA A 150 3.55 -1.84 3.13
CA ALA A 150 3.19 -1.36 4.45
C ALA A 150 2.77 0.11 4.46
N LEU A 151 3.56 0.97 3.81
CA LEU A 151 3.27 2.40 3.71
C LEU A 151 1.93 2.64 2.99
N LEU A 152 1.70 1.96 1.87
CA LEU A 152 0.47 2.04 1.10
C LEU A 152 -0.74 1.44 1.86
N SER A 153 -0.55 0.37 2.61
CA SER A 153 -1.58 -0.25 3.44
C SER A 153 -2.06 0.72 4.53
N ILE A 154 -1.13 1.38 5.21
CA ILE A 154 -1.47 2.40 6.22
C ILE A 154 -2.12 3.62 5.57
N ALA A 155 -1.58 4.09 4.43
CA ALA A 155 -2.20 5.18 3.70
C ALA A 155 -3.66 4.86 3.36
N SER A 156 -3.92 3.68 2.80
CA SER A 156 -5.26 3.25 2.39
C SER A 156 -6.20 3.07 3.58
N ALA A 157 -5.73 2.44 4.67
CA ALA A 157 -6.52 2.24 5.89
C ALA A 157 -6.92 3.55 6.59
N ASN A 158 -6.12 4.60 6.43
CA ASN A 158 -6.40 5.92 7.00
C ASN A 158 -7.19 6.83 6.06
N ALA A 159 -7.50 6.42 4.83
CA ALA A 159 -8.14 7.30 3.85
C ALA A 159 -9.52 7.81 4.33
N GLY A 160 -10.28 7.00 5.07
CA GLY A 160 -11.59 7.39 5.63
C GLY A 160 -11.50 8.18 6.93
N THR A 161 -10.62 7.78 7.85
CA THR A 161 -10.55 8.35 9.22
C THR A 161 -9.57 9.51 9.35
N ASN A 162 -8.52 9.55 8.52
CA ASN A 162 -7.53 10.62 8.49
C ASN A 162 -7.01 10.86 7.06
N PRO A 163 -7.81 11.53 6.21
CA PRO A 163 -7.47 11.82 4.82
C PRO A 163 -6.12 12.54 4.64
N ASP A 164 -5.79 13.46 5.55
CA ASP A 164 -4.55 14.24 5.48
C ASP A 164 -3.30 13.37 5.69
N LEU A 165 -3.33 12.47 6.69
CA LEU A 165 -2.26 11.50 6.88
C LEU A 165 -2.15 10.59 5.66
N SER A 166 -3.28 10.05 5.19
CA SER A 166 -3.32 9.17 4.03
C SER A 166 -2.62 9.78 2.82
N LEU A 167 -2.98 11.02 2.45
CA LEU A 167 -2.36 11.74 1.34
C LEU A 167 -0.86 12.00 1.58
N LYS A 168 -0.45 12.35 2.79
CA LYS A 168 0.98 12.51 3.10
C LYS A 168 1.77 11.22 2.92
N LEU A 169 1.22 10.09 3.35
CA LEU A 169 1.85 8.78 3.20
C LEU A 169 1.88 8.34 1.73
N PHE A 170 0.81 8.59 0.96
CA PHE A 170 0.83 8.39 -0.48
C PHE A 170 1.90 9.24 -1.16
N ARG A 171 1.98 10.54 -0.86
CA ARG A 171 3.02 11.44 -1.38
C ARG A 171 4.43 10.98 -1.02
N LEU A 172 4.61 10.52 0.22
CA LEU A 172 5.86 9.93 0.67
C LEU A 172 6.21 8.69 -0.15
N ALA A 173 5.23 7.83 -0.43
CA ALA A 173 5.42 6.66 -1.28
C ALA A 173 5.75 7.06 -2.74
N ILE A 174 5.01 8.01 -3.32
CA ILE A 174 5.22 8.54 -4.69
C ILE A 174 6.64 9.10 -4.86
N ALA A 175 7.17 9.75 -3.82
CA ALA A 175 8.49 10.38 -3.87
C ALA A 175 9.64 9.36 -3.79
N ASN A 176 9.45 8.21 -3.15
CA ASN A 176 10.54 7.31 -2.78
C ASN A 176 10.51 5.94 -3.46
N PHE A 177 9.39 5.53 -4.04
CA PHE A 177 9.23 4.20 -4.63
C PHE A 177 8.81 4.28 -6.10
N ARG A 178 9.19 3.26 -6.86
CA ARG A 178 8.75 3.10 -8.25
C ARG A 178 7.27 2.73 -8.30
N LEU A 179 6.65 3.05 -9.42
CA LEU A 179 5.31 2.58 -9.75
C LEU A 179 5.34 1.09 -10.09
N ASP A 180 4.52 0.31 -9.39
CA ASP A 180 4.44 -1.16 -9.45
C ASP A 180 3.09 -1.67 -8.91
N ASN A 181 2.88 -2.99 -8.92
CA ASN A 181 1.63 -3.68 -8.54
C ASN A 181 0.97 -3.22 -7.24
N PRO A 182 1.69 -2.97 -6.11
CA PRO A 182 1.07 -2.56 -4.84
C PRO A 182 0.19 -1.32 -4.94
N TRP A 183 0.51 -0.40 -5.86
CA TRP A 183 -0.26 0.81 -6.06
C TRP A 183 -1.68 0.53 -6.50
N VAL A 184 -1.89 -0.51 -7.31
CA VAL A 184 -3.23 -0.89 -7.79
C VAL A 184 -4.14 -1.21 -6.62
N TYR A 185 -3.71 -2.12 -5.75
CA TYR A 185 -4.48 -2.55 -4.59
C TYR A 185 -4.74 -1.38 -3.62
N ALA A 186 -3.69 -0.60 -3.33
CA ALA A 186 -3.78 0.52 -2.42
C ALA A 186 -4.78 1.60 -2.88
N LEU A 187 -4.79 1.94 -4.18
CA LEU A 187 -5.73 2.92 -4.71
C LEU A 187 -7.18 2.42 -4.60
N PHE A 188 -7.44 1.14 -4.90
CA PHE A 188 -8.78 0.57 -4.74
C PHE A 188 -9.21 0.47 -3.27
N ASP A 189 -8.32 0.05 -2.37
CA ASP A 189 -8.62 -0.03 -0.94
C ASP A 189 -8.85 1.35 -0.33
N ALA A 190 -8.06 2.35 -0.71
CA ALA A 190 -8.30 3.73 -0.33
C ALA A 190 -9.65 4.24 -0.88
N ALA A 191 -10.01 3.88 -2.13
CA ALA A 191 -11.25 4.34 -2.74
C ALA A 191 -12.51 3.78 -2.08
N LYS A 192 -12.43 2.58 -1.47
CA LYS A 192 -13.52 2.01 -0.65
C LYS A 192 -13.80 2.88 0.59
N GLN A 193 -12.76 3.48 1.17
CA GLN A 193 -12.85 4.28 2.39
C GLN A 193 -13.13 5.76 2.08
N ASN A 194 -12.41 6.32 1.09
CA ASN A 194 -12.52 7.70 0.66
C ASN A 194 -12.03 7.85 -0.78
N ARG A 195 -12.98 7.87 -1.72
CA ARG A 195 -12.71 7.96 -3.16
C ARG A 195 -11.92 9.22 -3.55
N ALA A 196 -12.17 10.35 -2.91
CA ALA A 196 -11.47 11.60 -3.23
C ALA A 196 -9.96 11.51 -2.94
N VAL A 197 -9.58 10.88 -1.83
CA VAL A 197 -8.17 10.65 -1.46
C VAL A 197 -7.49 9.76 -2.49
N ALA A 198 -8.12 8.64 -2.86
CA ALA A 198 -7.58 7.72 -3.85
C ALA A 198 -7.41 8.38 -5.23
N ASN A 199 -8.40 9.17 -5.67
CA ASN A 199 -8.35 9.88 -6.95
C ASN A 199 -7.21 10.91 -6.97
N LEU A 200 -7.03 11.68 -5.90
CA LEU A 200 -5.94 12.65 -5.80
C LEU A 200 -4.58 11.94 -5.79
N ALA A 201 -4.43 10.86 -5.02
CA ALA A 201 -3.21 10.06 -5.00
C ALA A 201 -2.90 9.47 -6.39
N ALA A 202 -3.90 8.97 -7.11
CA ALA A 202 -3.74 8.46 -8.47
C ALA A 202 -3.28 9.55 -9.45
N ILE A 203 -3.86 10.76 -9.38
CA ILE A 203 -3.45 11.89 -10.22
C ILE A 203 -1.99 12.29 -9.93
N GLU A 204 -1.62 12.45 -8.67
CA GLU A 204 -0.24 12.80 -8.29
C GLU A 204 0.76 11.71 -8.70
N LEU A 205 0.39 10.44 -8.56
CA LEU A 205 1.19 9.29 -8.99
C LEU A 205 1.41 9.29 -10.51
N LEU A 206 0.35 9.53 -11.29
CA LEU A 206 0.40 9.64 -12.74
C LEU A 206 1.29 10.80 -13.19
N GLN A 207 1.12 11.98 -12.58
CA GLN A 207 1.90 13.17 -12.90
C GLN A 207 3.39 12.98 -12.59
N LYS A 208 3.71 12.39 -11.43
CA LYS A 208 5.10 12.11 -11.04
C LYS A 208 5.78 11.12 -12.00
N ASN A 209 5.01 10.18 -12.53
CA ASN A 209 5.50 9.10 -13.38
C ASN A 209 5.20 9.34 -14.87
N SER A 210 4.89 10.57 -15.28
CA SER A 210 4.56 10.87 -16.69
C SER A 210 5.69 10.48 -17.65
N ASP A 211 6.93 10.48 -17.18
CA ASP A 211 8.12 10.13 -17.94
C ASP A 211 8.65 8.72 -17.66
N ALA A 212 8.00 7.94 -16.78
CA ALA A 212 8.39 6.58 -16.44
C ALA A 212 8.23 5.61 -17.63
N ASP A 213 8.73 4.39 -17.46
CA ASP A 213 8.54 3.32 -18.44
C ASP A 213 7.05 3.08 -18.65
N LEU A 214 6.63 2.93 -19.92
CA LEU A 214 5.21 2.80 -20.25
C LEU A 214 4.56 1.61 -19.53
N SER A 215 5.28 0.49 -19.40
CA SER A 215 4.83 -0.70 -18.68
C SER A 215 4.44 -0.39 -17.23
N GLN A 216 5.16 0.51 -16.55
CA GLN A 216 4.84 0.90 -15.19
C GLN A 216 3.57 1.74 -15.14
N LEU A 217 3.43 2.71 -16.05
CA LEU A 217 2.22 3.54 -16.17
C LEU A 217 0.95 2.69 -16.36
N LEU A 218 1.05 1.57 -17.09
CA LEU A 218 -0.08 0.69 -17.33
C LEU A 218 -0.62 0.02 -16.06
N TYR A 219 0.13 -0.06 -14.96
CA TYR A 219 -0.42 -0.57 -13.70
C TYR A 219 -1.57 0.30 -13.18
N VAL A 220 -1.47 1.62 -13.31
CA VAL A 220 -2.51 2.56 -12.85
C VAL A 220 -3.77 2.47 -13.72
N SER A 221 -3.69 1.89 -14.92
CA SER A 221 -4.84 1.74 -15.82
C SER A 221 -6.00 0.96 -15.19
N HIS A 222 -5.74 0.00 -14.30
CA HIS A 222 -6.78 -0.71 -13.56
C HIS A 222 -7.69 0.27 -12.81
N PHE A 223 -7.09 1.17 -12.05
CA PHE A 223 -7.80 2.16 -11.24
C PHE A 223 -8.38 3.28 -12.11
N ALA A 224 -7.58 3.82 -13.03
CA ALA A 224 -7.97 4.96 -13.86
C ALA A 224 -9.09 4.65 -14.85
N LEU A 225 -9.25 3.38 -15.24
CA LEU A 225 -10.27 2.93 -16.20
C LEU A 225 -11.31 2.00 -15.59
N GLY A 226 -11.15 1.60 -14.31
CA GLY A 226 -12.05 0.65 -13.66
C GLY A 226 -12.03 -0.73 -14.30
N LEU A 227 -10.84 -1.19 -14.72
CA LEU A 227 -10.67 -2.46 -15.43
C LEU A 227 -10.14 -3.55 -14.49
N PRO A 228 -10.79 -4.72 -14.40
CA PRO A 228 -10.34 -5.82 -13.53
C PRO A 228 -9.04 -6.44 -14.03
N ASN A 229 -8.83 -6.40 -15.35
CA ASN A 229 -7.58 -6.76 -16.00
C ASN A 229 -7.16 -5.51 -16.78
N GLY A 230 -6.05 -4.89 -16.39
CA GLY A 230 -5.62 -3.59 -16.90
C GLY A 230 -5.21 -3.64 -18.37
N LEU A 231 -4.54 -2.59 -18.84
CA LEU A 231 -4.10 -2.50 -20.22
C LEU A 231 -2.74 -3.20 -20.45
N GLY A 232 -2.52 -3.69 -21.67
CA GLY A 232 -1.23 -4.22 -22.10
C GLY A 232 -0.79 -5.48 -21.36
N TYR A 233 0.51 -5.58 -21.05
CA TYR A 233 1.10 -6.77 -20.42
C TYR A 233 0.61 -7.02 -18.98
N SER A 234 0.28 -5.96 -18.24
CA SER A 234 -0.23 -6.09 -16.86
C SER A 234 -1.55 -6.86 -16.80
N ARG A 235 -2.30 -6.90 -17.92
CA ARG A 235 -3.56 -7.66 -18.05
C ARG A 235 -3.41 -9.15 -17.68
N ALA A 236 -2.24 -9.73 -17.92
CA ALA A 236 -1.99 -11.15 -17.64
C ALA A 236 -1.44 -11.41 -16.24
N GLN A 237 -1.01 -10.36 -15.51
CA GLN A 237 -0.27 -10.52 -14.26
C GLN A 237 -1.08 -10.15 -13.02
N ILE A 238 -2.09 -9.28 -13.16
CA ILE A 238 -2.88 -8.78 -12.04
C ILE A 238 -4.35 -9.03 -12.32
N GLY A 239 -5.01 -9.77 -11.44
CA GLY A 239 -6.46 -9.85 -11.37
C GLY A 239 -6.93 -9.16 -10.10
N ILE A 240 -7.74 -8.11 -10.25
CA ILE A 240 -8.37 -7.44 -9.11
C ILE A 240 -9.89 -7.56 -9.19
N THR A 241 -10.51 -7.80 -8.03
CA THR A 241 -11.96 -7.69 -7.90
C THR A 241 -12.32 -6.23 -7.64
N ILE A 242 -13.06 -5.64 -8.57
CA ILE A 242 -13.55 -4.26 -8.46
C ILE A 242 -14.94 -4.30 -7.84
N ASP A 243 -15.20 -3.41 -6.88
CA ASP A 243 -16.53 -3.24 -6.28
C ASP A 243 -17.55 -2.87 -7.35
N GLU A 244 -18.75 -3.46 -7.31
CA GLU A 244 -19.83 -3.20 -8.28
C GLU A 244 -20.23 -1.72 -8.31
N ASN A 245 -20.03 -0.99 -7.20
CA ASN A 245 -20.32 0.44 -7.07
C ASN A 245 -19.11 1.34 -7.37
N PHE A 246 -18.00 0.77 -7.84
CA PHE A 246 -16.87 1.57 -8.28
C PHE A 246 -17.22 2.32 -9.57
N THR A 247 -17.07 3.64 -9.53
CA THR A 247 -17.24 4.49 -10.71
C THR A 247 -15.93 5.20 -10.99
N VAL A 248 -15.51 5.14 -12.25
CA VAL A 248 -14.31 5.83 -12.73
C VAL A 248 -14.47 7.34 -12.59
N ASP A 249 -13.48 7.97 -11.98
CA ASP A 249 -13.39 9.43 -11.93
C ASP A 249 -12.92 9.98 -13.29
N PRO A 250 -13.68 10.90 -13.92
CA PRO A 250 -13.31 11.44 -15.23
C PRO A 250 -11.95 12.13 -15.24
N GLN A 251 -11.56 12.82 -14.16
CA GLN A 251 -10.28 13.53 -14.10
C GLN A 251 -9.12 12.53 -14.03
N VAL A 252 -9.24 11.46 -13.25
CA VAL A 252 -8.22 10.40 -13.18
C VAL A 252 -8.09 9.70 -14.53
N ARG A 253 -9.22 9.33 -15.14
CA ARG A 253 -9.28 8.70 -16.48
C ARG A 253 -8.60 9.57 -17.53
N ASP A 254 -9.00 10.83 -17.61
CA ASP A 254 -8.53 11.74 -18.64
C ASP A 254 -7.04 12.08 -18.44
N THR A 255 -6.58 12.19 -17.19
CA THR A 255 -5.15 12.36 -16.86
C THR A 255 -4.34 11.15 -17.33
N PHE A 256 -4.78 9.93 -17.02
CA PHE A 256 -4.13 8.70 -17.47
C PHE A 256 -4.07 8.61 -19.00
N LEU A 257 -5.21 8.79 -19.68
CA LEU A 257 -5.29 8.68 -21.13
C LEU A 257 -4.43 9.72 -21.83
N ASN A 258 -4.38 10.95 -21.33
CA ASN A 258 -3.54 11.99 -21.90
C ASN A 258 -2.05 11.69 -21.74
N ILE A 259 -1.62 11.20 -20.58
CA ILE A 259 -0.22 10.80 -20.35
C ILE A 259 0.14 9.61 -21.24
N PHE A 260 -0.67 8.54 -21.21
CA PHE A 260 -0.46 7.34 -22.01
C PHE A 260 -0.38 7.66 -23.51
N LEU A 261 -1.33 8.41 -24.05
CA LEU A 261 -1.37 8.73 -25.48
C LEU A 261 -0.20 9.64 -25.89
N SER A 262 0.17 10.61 -25.06
CA SER A 262 1.33 11.46 -25.35
C SER A 262 2.62 10.63 -25.39
N ARG A 263 2.77 9.66 -24.48
CA ARG A 263 3.91 8.72 -24.48
C ARG A 263 3.91 7.82 -25.71
N ALA A 264 2.76 7.24 -26.05
CA ALA A 264 2.61 6.40 -27.23
C ALA A 264 2.92 7.20 -28.51
N GLU A 265 2.39 8.41 -28.65
CA GLU A 265 2.62 9.30 -29.79
C GLU A 265 4.11 9.67 -29.91
N ASN A 266 4.75 10.05 -28.81
CA ASN A 266 6.19 10.36 -28.79
C ASN A 266 7.04 9.14 -29.19
N TYR A 267 6.70 7.97 -28.66
CA TYR A 267 7.40 6.72 -28.98
C TYR A 267 7.27 6.36 -30.46
N LEU A 268 6.03 6.38 -30.98
CA LEU A 268 5.68 6.01 -32.36
C LEU A 268 6.16 7.02 -33.41
N SER A 269 6.43 8.27 -33.00
CA SER A 269 6.91 9.31 -33.91
C SER A 269 8.43 9.37 -33.99
N ASN A 270 9.16 8.66 -33.11
CA ASN A 270 10.62 8.68 -33.09
C ASN A 270 11.22 7.63 -34.05
N PRO A 271 11.89 8.03 -35.14
CA PRO A 271 12.51 7.12 -36.10
C PRO A 271 13.52 6.14 -35.47
N ALA A 272 14.23 6.58 -34.42
CA ALA A 272 15.23 5.76 -33.74
C ALA A 272 14.62 4.56 -33.01
N ASN A 273 13.36 4.67 -32.57
CA ASN A 273 12.64 3.55 -31.96
C ASN A 273 12.22 2.50 -33.01
N ILE A 274 12.03 2.92 -34.26
CA ILE A 274 11.64 2.04 -35.39
C ILE A 274 12.81 1.15 -35.82
N THR A 275 14.02 1.71 -35.84
CA THR A 275 15.22 1.06 -36.37
C THR A 275 16.04 0.33 -35.31
N ARG A 276 15.66 0.42 -34.04
CA ARG A 276 16.38 -0.24 -32.94
C ARG A 276 16.14 -1.74 -33.04
N GLN A 277 17.20 -2.54 -33.02
CA GLN A 277 17.06 -4.00 -33.05
C GLN A 277 16.19 -4.49 -31.88
N PRO A 278 15.37 -5.54 -32.07
CA PRO A 278 14.57 -6.13 -31.01
C PRO A 278 15.46 -6.49 -29.81
N GLY A 279 15.19 -5.83 -28.68
CA GLY A 279 15.82 -6.07 -27.38
C GLY A 279 14.79 -5.86 -26.27
N THR A 280 15.21 -5.42 -25.09
CA THR A 280 14.32 -5.07 -23.96
C THR A 280 13.22 -4.05 -24.29
N ASN A 281 13.35 -3.26 -25.37
CA ASN A 281 12.34 -2.29 -25.80
C ASN A 281 11.29 -2.84 -26.78
N SER A 282 11.44 -4.07 -27.30
CA SER A 282 10.39 -4.71 -28.14
C SER A 282 9.07 -4.88 -27.39
N PHE A 283 9.13 -4.95 -26.07
CA PHE A 283 7.94 -4.98 -25.21
C PHE A 283 7.14 -3.68 -25.23
N GLU A 284 7.75 -2.53 -25.56
CA GLU A 284 7.04 -1.25 -25.47
C GLU A 284 6.07 -1.04 -26.63
N ILE A 285 6.46 -1.34 -27.87
CA ILE A 285 5.54 -1.27 -29.02
C ILE A 285 4.38 -2.28 -28.86
N ILE A 286 4.68 -3.48 -28.37
CA ILE A 286 3.66 -4.52 -28.09
C ILE A 286 2.72 -4.04 -26.98
N ALA A 287 3.26 -3.42 -25.92
CA ALA A 287 2.47 -2.86 -24.84
C ALA A 287 1.56 -1.71 -25.31
N ILE A 288 2.09 -0.79 -26.15
CA ILE A 288 1.31 0.29 -26.78
C ILE A 288 0.17 -0.30 -27.60
N TYR A 289 0.48 -1.21 -28.53
CA TYR A 289 -0.51 -1.79 -29.41
C TYR A 289 -1.60 -2.54 -28.62
N SER A 290 -1.19 -3.41 -27.69
CA SER A 290 -2.12 -4.17 -26.84
C SER A 290 -3.00 -3.25 -25.98
N ALA A 291 -2.44 -2.18 -25.42
CA ALA A 291 -3.21 -1.18 -24.68
C ALA A 291 -4.22 -0.43 -25.58
N LEU A 292 -3.82 -0.04 -26.79
CA LEU A 292 -4.70 0.63 -27.76
C LEU A 292 -5.83 -0.29 -28.27
N GLU A 293 -5.56 -1.60 -28.40
CA GLU A 293 -6.60 -2.60 -28.68
C GLU A 293 -7.57 -2.75 -27.52
N ALA A 294 -7.06 -2.83 -26.29
CA ALA A 294 -7.90 -2.94 -25.10
C ALA A 294 -8.77 -1.70 -24.84
N LEU A 295 -8.39 -0.52 -25.37
CA LEU A 295 -9.21 0.68 -25.32
C LEU A 295 -10.37 0.70 -26.33
N GLN A 296 -10.37 -0.16 -27.37
CA GLN A 296 -11.38 -0.13 -28.44
C GLN A 296 -12.83 -0.22 -27.93
N PRO A 297 -13.18 -1.14 -27.00
CA PRO A 297 -14.55 -1.26 -26.51
C PRO A 297 -15.02 -0.01 -25.75
N MET A 298 -14.09 0.79 -25.22
CA MET A 298 -14.38 1.99 -24.44
C MET A 298 -14.46 3.25 -25.29
N LEU A 299 -13.97 3.24 -26.54
CA LEU A 299 -13.89 4.43 -27.40
C LEU A 299 -15.21 5.23 -27.49
N PRO A 300 -16.40 4.60 -27.65
CA PRO A 300 -17.64 5.36 -27.79
C PRO A 300 -17.98 6.25 -26.58
N SER A 301 -17.45 5.95 -25.39
CA SER A 301 -17.69 6.72 -24.15
C SER A 301 -16.59 7.74 -23.84
N LEU A 302 -15.50 7.77 -24.61
CA LEU A 302 -14.39 8.69 -24.42
C LEU A 302 -14.61 10.01 -25.17
N PRO A 303 -13.97 11.12 -24.75
CA PRO A 303 -14.00 12.37 -25.50
C PRO A 303 -13.53 12.19 -26.96
N ALA A 304 -14.16 12.88 -27.91
CA ALA A 304 -13.87 12.75 -29.35
C ALA A 304 -12.38 12.96 -29.69
N GLU A 305 -11.73 13.87 -28.98
CA GLU A 305 -10.29 14.12 -29.15
C GLU A 305 -9.45 12.89 -28.75
N ILE A 306 -9.80 12.22 -27.66
CA ILE A 306 -9.13 10.99 -27.22
C ILE A 306 -9.36 9.87 -28.23
N GLN A 307 -10.59 9.73 -28.75
CA GLN A 307 -10.90 8.73 -29.78
C GLN A 307 -10.02 8.93 -31.03
N ARG A 308 -9.90 10.18 -31.49
CA ARG A 308 -9.05 10.56 -32.62
C ARG A 308 -7.58 10.19 -32.39
N ARG A 309 -7.05 10.52 -31.20
CA ARG A 309 -5.66 10.21 -30.82
C ARG A 309 -5.41 8.70 -30.76
N VAL A 310 -6.34 7.92 -30.18
CA VAL A 310 -6.24 6.45 -30.17
C VAL A 310 -6.21 5.89 -31.59
N ALA A 311 -7.08 6.36 -32.49
CA ALA A 311 -7.12 5.89 -33.87
C ALA A 311 -5.80 6.16 -34.62
N ILE A 312 -5.23 7.37 -34.47
CA ILE A 312 -3.94 7.74 -35.06
C ILE A 312 -2.81 6.89 -34.49
N ALA A 313 -2.74 6.75 -33.16
CA ALA A 313 -1.72 5.96 -32.50
C ALA A 313 -1.79 4.48 -32.92
N LYS A 314 -3.00 3.90 -33.03
CA LYS A 314 -3.21 2.52 -33.45
C LYS A 314 -2.78 2.30 -34.90
N MET A 315 -3.12 3.21 -35.81
CA MET A 315 -2.68 3.14 -37.21
C MET A 315 -1.14 3.14 -37.31
N ARG A 316 -0.48 4.02 -36.55
CA ARG A 316 0.98 4.08 -36.50
C ARG A 316 1.55 2.79 -35.91
N ALA A 317 1.08 2.35 -34.74
CA ALA A 317 1.56 1.12 -34.10
C ALA A 317 1.40 -0.12 -35.00
N SER A 318 0.29 -0.24 -35.73
CA SER A 318 0.05 -1.33 -36.69
C SER A 318 1.10 -1.35 -37.81
N SER A 319 1.50 -0.19 -38.33
CA SER A 319 2.53 -0.08 -39.36
C SER A 319 3.93 -0.48 -38.89
N PHE A 320 4.19 -0.43 -37.57
CA PHE A 320 5.42 -0.93 -36.98
C PHE A 320 5.40 -2.44 -36.86
N MET A 321 4.29 -3.02 -36.39
CA MET A 321 4.14 -4.46 -36.25
C MET A 321 4.28 -5.17 -37.60
N ALA A 322 3.67 -4.64 -38.67
CA ALA A 322 3.76 -5.22 -40.01
C ALA A 322 5.16 -5.20 -40.65
N LYS A 323 6.12 -4.45 -40.11
CA LYS A 323 7.52 -4.41 -40.59
C LYS A 323 8.45 -5.37 -39.84
N SER A 324 7.93 -5.99 -38.77
CA SER A 324 8.71 -6.88 -37.90
C SER A 324 8.59 -8.36 -38.28
N ASP A 325 7.70 -8.67 -39.23
CA ASP A 325 7.51 -9.98 -39.88
C ASP A 325 8.34 -10.08 -41.18
#